data_AF-A0A839NEL9-F1
#
_entry.id   AF-A0A839NEL9-F1
#
_cell.length_a   1.000
_cell.length_b   1.000
_cell.length_c   1.000
_cell.angle_alpha   90.00
_cell.angle_beta   90.00
_cell.angle_gamma   90.00
#
_symmetry.space_group_name_H-M   'P 1'
#
loop_
_entity.id
_entity.type
_entity.pdbx_description
1 polymer ?
#
loop_
_entity_poly.entity_id
_entity_poly.type
_entity_poly.pdbx_seq_one_letter_code
_entity_poly.pdbx_strand_id
1 'polypeptide(L)'
;MLAEISKIAQTEWSTLENPTFLPDDVDGRVLFDTATLMYNAQKEGKPIDPNLYNLSSIVMVPSVVEARKRDVLHSKGRINFISSTGVQWESGETEKFDAIVWCTGFKYATQHLANLAVTNPNGRIETTGTKANAVSGLWLVGYGNWTGFASATLIGVGRSAKSTISEIKEYLNDKE
;
A
#
# COMPACT_ATOMS: atom_id res chain seq x y z
N MET A 1 -10.77 -8.98 3.20
CA MET A 1 -10.71 -10.38 2.74
C MET A 1 -10.92 -11.37 3.89
N LEU A 2 -10.07 -11.41 4.92
CA LEU A 2 -10.28 -12.29 6.10
C LEU A 2 -11.69 -12.17 6.72
N ALA A 3 -12.17 -10.93 6.89
CA ALA A 3 -13.51 -10.62 7.41
C ALA A 3 -14.66 -11.30 6.65
N GLU A 4 -14.47 -11.60 5.37
CA GLU A 4 -15.47 -12.22 4.51
C GLU A 4 -15.36 -13.75 4.53
N ILE A 5 -14.15 -14.27 4.35
CA ILE A 5 -13.89 -15.72 4.30
C ILE A 5 -14.19 -16.39 5.64
N SER A 6 -13.87 -15.73 6.76
CA SER A 6 -14.13 -16.23 8.11
C SER A 6 -15.61 -16.42 8.45
N LYS A 7 -16.54 -16.01 7.57
CA LYS A 7 -17.98 -16.29 7.72
C LYS A 7 -18.36 -17.69 7.24
N ILE A 8 -17.54 -18.29 6.39
CA ILE A 8 -17.86 -19.53 5.66
C ILE A 8 -16.79 -20.61 5.80
N ALA A 9 -15.64 -20.29 6.39
CA ALA A 9 -14.53 -21.22 6.61
C ALA A 9 -13.84 -20.91 7.94
N GLN A 10 -13.18 -21.92 8.51
CA GLN A 10 -12.19 -21.70 9.56
C GLN A 10 -10.96 -21.01 8.95
N THR A 11 -10.46 -19.97 9.60
CA THR A 11 -9.40 -19.13 9.06
C THR A 11 -8.36 -18.79 10.12
N GLU A 12 -7.10 -18.86 9.73
CA GLU A 12 -5.99 -18.27 10.46
C GLU A 12 -5.41 -17.11 9.64
N TRP A 13 -4.94 -16.06 10.30
CA TRP A 13 -4.36 -14.89 9.64
C TRP A 13 -2.87 -14.78 9.90
N SER A 14 -2.08 -14.82 8.84
CA SER A 14 -0.65 -14.56 8.91
C SER A 14 -0.36 -13.10 8.60
N THR A 15 0.40 -12.43 9.46
CA THR A 15 0.91 -11.07 9.25
C THR A 15 2.39 -10.97 9.63
N LEU A 16 3.12 -10.03 9.02
CA LEU A 16 4.53 -9.77 9.35
C LEU A 16 4.69 -9.09 10.72
N GLU A 17 3.77 -8.19 11.03
CA GLU A 17 3.69 -7.45 12.28
C GLU A 17 2.23 -7.50 12.77
N ASN A 18 2.02 -7.22 14.05
CA ASN A 18 0.66 -7.16 14.59
C ASN A 18 -0.16 -6.09 13.86
N PRO A 19 -1.35 -6.43 13.34
CA PRO A 19 -2.18 -5.48 12.61
C PRO A 19 -2.63 -4.35 13.54
N THR A 20 -2.53 -3.11 13.08
CA THR A 20 -3.10 -1.94 13.74
C THR A 20 -4.43 -1.57 13.10
N PHE A 21 -5.37 -1.14 13.92
CA PHE A 21 -6.72 -0.76 13.49
C PHE A 21 -6.95 0.70 13.83
N LEU A 22 -7.66 1.40 12.95
CA LEU A 22 -8.17 2.73 13.27
C LEU A 22 -9.36 2.63 14.24
N PRO A 23 -9.72 3.72 14.93
CA PRO A 23 -10.98 3.80 15.66
C PRO A 23 -12.20 3.53 14.76
N ASP A 24 -13.29 3.05 15.34
CA ASP A 24 -14.51 2.67 14.60
C ASP A 24 -15.22 3.84 13.95
N ASP A 25 -15.06 5.04 14.51
CA ASP A 25 -15.67 6.28 14.06
C ASP A 25 -14.83 7.01 12.99
N VAL A 26 -13.69 6.44 12.61
CA VAL A 26 -12.80 6.98 11.58
C VAL A 26 -13.14 6.37 10.22
N ASP A 27 -13.66 7.22 9.31
CA ASP A 27 -13.92 6.86 7.93
C ASP A 27 -12.77 7.25 6.98
N GLY A 28 -12.92 6.96 5.68
CA GLY A 28 -11.91 7.27 4.68
C GLY A 28 -11.62 8.76 4.48
N ARG A 29 -12.52 9.67 4.92
CA ARG A 29 -12.29 11.12 4.83
C ARG A 29 -11.28 11.58 5.87
N VAL A 30 -11.35 11.04 7.09
CA VAL A 30 -10.36 11.34 8.14
C VAL A 30 -8.96 10.91 7.72
N LEU A 31 -8.83 9.77 7.04
CA LEU A 31 -7.55 9.35 6.47
C LEU A 31 -7.05 10.30 5.38
N PHE A 32 -7.96 10.82 4.55
CA PHE A 32 -7.61 11.82 3.56
C PHE A 32 -7.16 13.14 4.19
N ASP A 33 -7.84 13.62 5.22
CA ASP A 33 -7.46 14.85 5.92
C ASP A 33 -6.10 14.68 6.60
N THR A 34 -5.88 13.53 7.25
CA THR A 34 -4.59 13.13 7.82
C THR A 34 -3.50 13.11 6.75
N ALA A 35 -3.76 12.46 5.60
CA ALA A 35 -2.86 12.43 4.45
C ALA A 35 -2.58 13.84 3.90
N THR A 36 -3.56 14.74 3.91
CA THR A 36 -3.39 16.14 3.48
C THR A 36 -2.50 16.92 4.43
N LEU A 37 -2.71 16.78 5.74
CA LEU A 37 -1.88 17.38 6.78
C LEU A 37 -0.43 16.88 6.68
N MET A 38 -0.23 15.56 6.55
CA MET A 38 1.09 14.96 6.36
C MET A 38 1.79 15.48 5.11
N TYR A 39 1.08 15.57 3.98
CA TYR A 39 1.62 16.10 2.73
C TYR A 39 2.06 17.56 2.86
N ASN A 40 1.24 18.40 3.49
CA ASN A 40 1.57 19.82 3.70
C ASN A 40 2.76 19.97 4.66
N ALA A 41 2.80 19.21 5.74
CA ALA A 41 3.93 19.20 6.67
C ALA A 41 5.24 18.78 5.96
N GLN A 42 5.19 17.72 5.14
CA GLN A 42 6.33 17.27 4.34
C GLN A 42 6.80 18.35 3.35
N LYS A 43 5.87 19.02 2.67
CA LYS A 43 6.18 20.11 1.74
C LYS A 43 6.82 21.32 2.45
N GLU A 44 6.38 21.60 3.67
CA GLU A 44 6.88 22.72 4.49
C GLU A 44 8.13 22.37 5.32
N GLY A 45 8.61 21.11 5.25
CA GLY A 45 9.73 20.63 6.07
C GLY A 45 9.43 20.58 7.56
N LYS A 46 8.15 20.56 7.94
CA LYS A 46 7.69 20.49 9.33
C LYS A 46 7.66 19.03 9.80
N PRO A 47 7.94 18.77 11.10
CA PRO A 47 7.76 17.44 11.65
C PRO A 47 6.29 17.01 11.53
N ILE A 48 6.09 15.74 11.22
CA ILE A 48 4.75 15.14 11.21
C ILE A 48 4.30 15.02 12.67
N ASP A 49 3.08 15.47 12.96
CA ASP A 49 2.48 15.34 14.29
C ASP A 49 2.40 13.83 14.65
N PRO A 50 3.03 13.39 15.76
CA PRO A 50 3.04 11.98 16.16
C PRO A 50 1.65 11.46 16.55
N ASN A 51 0.66 12.34 16.78
CA ASN A 51 -0.71 11.96 17.07
C ASN A 51 -1.54 11.68 15.79
N LEU A 52 -0.98 11.91 14.61
CA LEU A 52 -1.66 11.59 13.35
C LEU A 52 -1.82 10.07 13.20
N TYR A 53 -2.97 9.66 12.68
CA TYR A 53 -3.25 8.26 12.42
C TYR A 53 -2.21 7.64 11.48
N ASN A 54 -1.73 6.46 11.83
CA ASN A 54 -0.89 5.68 10.93
C ASN A 54 -1.71 5.28 9.69
N LEU A 55 -1.34 5.80 8.53
CA LEU A 55 -2.00 5.50 7.25
C LEU A 55 -1.88 4.03 6.82
N SER A 56 -1.01 3.23 7.45
CA SER A 56 -0.95 1.78 7.25
C SER A 56 -1.94 1.00 8.11
N SER A 57 -2.64 1.65 9.04
CA SER A 57 -3.64 1.01 9.88
C SER A 57 -4.89 0.62 9.08
N ILE A 58 -5.51 -0.48 9.47
CA ILE A 58 -6.69 -1.03 8.83
C ILE A 58 -7.92 -0.19 9.22
N VAL A 59 -8.67 0.25 8.22
CA VAL A 59 -9.94 0.95 8.41
C VAL A 59 -11.00 -0.01 8.93
N MET A 60 -11.70 0.40 9.99
CA MET A 60 -12.81 -0.34 10.59
C MET A 60 -14.11 -0.17 9.79
N VAL A 61 -14.08 -0.54 8.51
CA VAL A 61 -15.29 -0.62 7.69
C VAL A 61 -16.27 -1.65 8.28
N PRO A 62 -17.58 -1.58 7.97
CA PRO A 62 -18.59 -2.42 8.64
C PRO A 62 -18.25 -3.92 8.67
N SER A 63 -17.72 -4.48 7.57
CA SER A 63 -17.33 -5.89 7.53
C SER A 63 -16.19 -6.24 8.49
N VAL A 64 -15.25 -5.32 8.73
CA VAL A 64 -14.13 -5.50 9.66
C VAL A 64 -14.61 -5.36 11.10
N VAL A 65 -15.52 -4.41 11.39
CA VAL A 65 -16.17 -4.30 12.70
C VAL A 65 -16.89 -5.59 13.07
N GLU A 66 -17.67 -6.14 12.14
CA GLU A 66 -18.35 -7.43 12.33
C GLU A 66 -17.37 -8.61 12.48
N ALA A 67 -16.23 -8.59 11.81
CA ALA A 67 -15.19 -9.60 12.00
C ALA A 67 -14.54 -9.49 13.39
N ARG A 68 -14.32 -8.27 13.90
CA ARG A 68 -13.83 -8.07 15.26
C ARG A 68 -14.83 -8.59 16.30
N LYS A 69 -16.13 -8.36 16.10
CA LYS A 69 -17.18 -8.90 16.99
C LYS A 69 -17.20 -10.43 17.04
N ARG A 70 -16.81 -11.10 15.96
CA ARG A 70 -16.66 -12.56 15.88
C ARG A 70 -15.30 -13.07 16.35
N ASP A 71 -14.43 -12.17 16.81
CA ASP A 71 -13.13 -12.50 17.38
C ASP A 71 -12.18 -13.23 16.41
N VAL A 72 -12.22 -12.89 15.12
CA VAL A 72 -11.41 -13.54 14.07
C VAL A 72 -10.22 -12.70 13.58
N LEU A 73 -9.99 -11.52 14.17
CA LEU A 73 -8.95 -10.57 13.72
C LEU A 73 -7.63 -10.74 14.48
N HIS A 74 -7.22 -11.99 14.69
CA HIS A 74 -5.99 -12.33 15.41
C HIS A 74 -4.94 -12.84 14.44
N SER A 75 -3.71 -12.34 14.59
CA SER A 75 -2.58 -12.82 13.81
C SER A 75 -1.89 -14.00 14.49
N LYS A 76 -1.56 -15.04 13.73
CA LYS A 76 -0.64 -16.12 14.15
C LYS A 76 0.83 -15.81 13.84
N GLY A 77 1.14 -14.61 13.38
CA GLY A 77 2.49 -14.22 12.96
C GLY A 77 2.83 -14.81 11.59
N ARG A 78 4.13 -15.02 11.33
CA ARG A 78 4.62 -15.36 9.99
C ARG A 78 4.64 -16.87 9.81
N ILE A 79 4.43 -17.27 8.55
CA ILE A 79 4.66 -18.64 8.11
C ILE A 79 6.18 -18.82 7.92
N ASN A 80 6.75 -19.82 8.59
CA ASN A 80 8.16 -20.20 8.44
C ASN A 80 8.35 -21.17 7.27
N PHE A 81 7.43 -22.13 7.10
CA PHE A 81 7.51 -23.14 6.06
C PHE A 81 6.12 -23.55 5.56
N ILE A 82 6.00 -23.83 4.26
CA ILE A 82 4.78 -24.39 3.65
C ILE A 82 5.08 -25.83 3.23
N SER A 83 4.27 -26.75 3.73
CA SER A 83 4.31 -28.18 3.40
C SER A 83 3.24 -28.54 2.36
N SER A 84 3.21 -29.80 1.93
CA SER A 84 2.19 -30.29 1.01
C SER A 84 0.76 -30.29 1.58
N THR A 85 0.59 -30.14 2.90
CA THR A 85 -0.72 -30.24 3.57
C THR A 85 -1.07 -29.05 4.46
N GLY A 86 -0.22 -28.01 4.51
CA GLY A 86 -0.41 -26.90 5.43
C GLY A 86 0.87 -26.12 5.69
N VAL A 87 0.98 -25.49 6.86
CA VAL A 87 2.04 -24.54 7.19
C VAL A 87 2.66 -24.84 8.55
N GLN A 88 3.93 -24.47 8.71
CA GLN A 88 4.58 -24.32 10.00
C GLN A 88 4.73 -22.84 10.32
N TRP A 89 4.23 -22.42 11.47
CA TRP A 89 4.35 -21.06 11.99
C TRP A 89 5.76 -20.79 12.53
N GLU A 90 6.16 -19.52 12.67
CA GLU A 90 7.44 -19.15 13.31
C GLU A 90 7.58 -19.65 14.76
N SER A 91 6.46 -19.93 15.45
CA SER A 91 6.46 -20.58 16.76
C SER A 91 6.92 -22.05 16.72
N GLY A 92 6.97 -22.66 15.53
CA GLY A 92 7.23 -24.08 15.31
C GLY A 92 5.97 -24.96 15.24
N GLU A 93 4.80 -24.44 15.63
CA GLU A 93 3.50 -25.12 15.50
C GLU A 93 3.20 -25.41 14.02
N THR A 94 2.65 -26.60 13.74
CA THR A 94 2.27 -27.02 12.38
C THR A 94 0.76 -27.20 12.31
N GLU A 95 0.15 -26.67 11.27
CA GLU A 95 -1.30 -26.69 11.08
C GLU A 95 -1.66 -27.00 9.62
N LYS A 96 -2.74 -27.77 9.42
CA LYS A 96 -3.19 -28.19 8.09
C LYS A 96 -4.11 -27.12 7.49
N PHE A 97 -3.94 -26.85 6.20
CA PHE A 97 -4.77 -25.90 5.46
C PHE A 97 -5.11 -26.44 4.08
N ASP A 98 -6.38 -26.32 3.69
CA ASP A 98 -6.87 -26.69 2.36
C ASP A 98 -6.56 -25.62 1.31
N ALA A 99 -6.47 -24.35 1.73
CA ALA A 99 -6.25 -23.21 0.86
C ALA A 99 -5.44 -22.11 1.54
N ILE A 100 -4.63 -21.39 0.75
CA ILE A 100 -3.92 -20.18 1.17
C ILE A 100 -4.35 -19.04 0.27
N VAL A 101 -4.76 -17.92 0.87
CA VAL A 101 -5.16 -16.70 0.15
C VAL A 101 -4.11 -15.61 0.34
N TRP A 102 -3.40 -15.26 -0.73
CA TRP A 102 -2.31 -14.30 -0.71
C TRP A 102 -2.80 -12.87 -0.72
N CYS A 103 -2.87 -12.25 0.46
CA CYS A 103 -3.13 -10.82 0.66
C CYS A 103 -1.82 -10.01 0.79
N THR A 104 -0.77 -10.38 0.06
CA THR A 104 0.61 -9.88 0.25
C THR A 104 0.98 -8.67 -0.61
N GLY A 105 -0.03 -7.97 -1.16
CA GLY A 105 0.15 -6.78 -1.98
C GLY A 105 0.53 -7.09 -3.43
N PHE A 106 1.09 -6.09 -4.11
CA PHE A 106 1.37 -6.12 -5.55
C PHE A 106 2.75 -5.55 -5.87
N LYS A 107 3.34 -6.03 -6.96
CA LYS A 107 4.45 -5.34 -7.64
C LYS A 107 3.91 -4.32 -8.64
N TYR A 108 4.80 -3.48 -9.17
CA TYR A 108 4.45 -2.47 -10.18
C TYR A 108 4.34 -3.11 -11.58
N ALA A 109 3.34 -2.70 -12.35
CA ALA A 109 3.12 -3.16 -13.72
C ALA A 109 4.01 -2.43 -14.74
N THR A 110 5.34 -2.54 -14.59
CA THR A 110 6.35 -1.82 -15.38
C THR A 110 6.97 -2.65 -16.50
N GLN A 111 6.43 -3.82 -16.81
CA GLN A 111 6.99 -4.76 -17.78
C GLN A 111 7.09 -4.17 -19.20
N HIS A 112 6.15 -3.29 -19.55
CA HIS A 112 6.15 -2.58 -20.84
C HIS A 112 7.35 -1.61 -21.00
N LEU A 113 8.07 -1.30 -19.91
CA LEU A 113 9.26 -0.45 -19.90
C LEU A 113 10.57 -1.25 -19.81
N ALA A 114 10.52 -2.58 -19.82
CA ALA A 114 11.68 -3.44 -19.58
C ALA A 114 12.85 -3.17 -20.55
N ASN A 115 12.54 -2.85 -21.82
CA ASN A 115 13.54 -2.55 -22.85
C ASN A 115 14.33 -1.26 -22.61
N LEU A 116 13.88 -0.39 -21.70
CA LEU A 116 14.61 0.82 -21.33
C LEU A 116 15.75 0.52 -20.33
N ALA A 117 15.79 -0.67 -19.74
CA ALA A 117 16.80 -1.08 -18.76
C ALA A 117 16.94 -0.13 -17.55
N VAL A 118 15.84 0.55 -17.17
CA VAL A 118 15.79 1.50 -16.05
C VAL A 118 15.01 1.00 -14.82
N THR A 119 14.48 -0.22 -14.92
CA THR A 119 13.72 -0.87 -13.83
C THR A 119 14.68 -1.59 -12.89
N ASN A 120 14.61 -1.29 -11.60
CA ASN A 120 15.39 -1.97 -10.56
C ASN A 120 14.84 -3.38 -10.28
N PRO A 121 15.55 -4.23 -9.51
CA PRO A 121 15.11 -5.60 -9.22
C PRO A 121 13.73 -5.73 -8.55
N ASN A 122 13.26 -4.66 -7.90
CA ASN A 122 11.95 -4.61 -7.26
C ASN A 122 10.82 -4.19 -8.23
N GLY A 123 11.13 -3.92 -9.50
CA GLY A 123 10.16 -3.49 -10.50
C GLY A 123 9.91 -1.98 -10.50
N ARG A 124 10.66 -1.20 -9.71
CA ARG A 124 10.53 0.26 -9.60
C ARG A 124 11.49 0.96 -10.56
N ILE A 125 11.13 2.15 -11.02
CA ILE A 125 12.02 3.06 -11.75
C ILE A 125 12.37 4.22 -10.82
N GLU A 126 13.61 4.67 -10.80
CA GLU A 126 14.00 5.79 -9.94
C GLU A 126 13.44 7.12 -10.47
N THR A 127 12.79 7.88 -9.59
CA THR A 127 12.08 9.13 -9.94
C THR A 127 12.37 10.27 -8.96
N THR A 128 12.36 11.49 -9.47
CA THR A 128 12.16 12.72 -8.70
C THR A 128 10.72 13.14 -8.86
N GLY A 129 9.93 13.00 -7.80
CA GLY A 129 8.47 13.07 -7.90
C GLY A 129 7.96 11.98 -8.85
N THR A 130 7.38 12.40 -9.97
CA THR A 130 6.88 11.49 -11.02
C THR A 130 7.84 11.32 -12.18
N LYS A 131 8.83 12.20 -12.34
CA LYS A 131 9.75 12.20 -13.49
C LYS A 131 10.81 11.11 -13.33
N ALA A 132 10.99 10.28 -14.35
CA ALA A 132 12.05 9.27 -14.35
C ALA A 132 13.43 9.93 -14.46
N ASN A 133 14.36 9.50 -13.62
CA ASN A 133 15.70 10.11 -13.56
C ASN A 133 16.56 9.72 -14.76
N ALA A 134 16.41 8.48 -15.22
CA ALA A 134 17.25 7.89 -16.27
C ALA A 134 16.69 8.08 -17.69
N VAL A 135 15.43 8.49 -17.84
CA VAL A 135 14.79 8.63 -19.16
C VAL A 135 14.12 10.01 -19.26
N SER A 136 14.74 10.89 -20.03
CA SER A 136 14.17 12.19 -20.33
C SER A 136 12.85 12.04 -21.09
N GLY A 137 11.81 12.75 -20.66
CA GLY A 137 10.48 12.64 -21.26
C GLY A 137 9.61 11.50 -20.73
N LEU A 138 10.03 10.77 -19.69
CA LEU A 138 9.25 9.71 -19.05
C LEU A 138 8.78 10.13 -17.65
N TRP A 139 7.49 9.92 -17.38
CA TRP A 139 6.88 10.11 -16.06
C TRP A 139 6.08 8.88 -15.64
N LEU A 140 6.06 8.59 -14.34
CA LEU A 140 5.32 7.50 -13.72
C LEU A 140 4.38 8.07 -12.66
N VAL A 141 3.08 7.77 -12.79
CA VAL A 141 2.02 8.36 -11.96
C VAL A 141 1.18 7.26 -11.35
N GLY A 142 0.95 7.33 -10.04
CA GLY A 142 -0.02 6.48 -9.34
C GLY A 142 0.44 5.08 -8.95
N TYR A 143 1.74 4.79 -9.00
CA TYR A 143 2.29 3.48 -8.62
C TYR A 143 2.46 3.30 -7.11
N GLY A 144 2.28 4.35 -6.31
CA GLY A 144 2.38 4.31 -4.86
C GLY A 144 3.19 5.48 -4.31
N ASN A 145 3.55 5.44 -3.03
CA ASN A 145 4.21 6.56 -2.36
C ASN A 145 5.50 7.01 -3.06
N TRP A 146 6.17 6.12 -3.80
CA TRP A 146 7.40 6.43 -4.52
C TRP A 146 7.20 7.29 -5.78
N THR A 147 5.99 7.31 -6.37
CA THR A 147 5.59 8.25 -7.43
C THR A 147 4.80 9.44 -6.90
N GLY A 148 4.87 9.69 -5.60
CA GLY A 148 4.11 10.74 -4.92
C GLY A 148 3.28 10.18 -3.77
N PHE A 149 3.25 10.93 -2.68
CA PHE A 149 2.53 10.58 -1.45
C PHE A 149 1.05 10.27 -1.73
N ALA A 150 0.61 9.09 -1.30
CA ALA A 150 -0.74 8.56 -1.51
C ALA A 150 -1.20 8.48 -2.99
N SER A 151 -0.26 8.49 -3.95
CA SER A 151 -0.62 8.54 -5.38
C SER A 151 -1.36 7.30 -5.90
N ALA A 152 -1.25 6.14 -5.23
CA ALA A 152 -2.01 4.93 -5.55
C ALA A 152 -3.43 4.93 -4.92
N THR A 153 -4.05 6.10 -4.79
CA THR A 153 -5.42 6.24 -4.27
C THR A 153 -6.21 7.20 -5.18
N LEU A 154 -7.53 7.00 -5.27
CA LEU A 154 -8.40 7.82 -6.14
C LEU A 154 -8.28 9.32 -5.84
N ILE A 155 -8.23 9.69 -4.56
CA ILE A 155 -8.18 11.10 -4.16
C ILE A 155 -6.73 11.63 -4.22
N GLY A 156 -5.74 10.81 -3.86
CA GLY A 156 -4.33 11.24 -3.78
C GLY A 156 -3.66 11.44 -5.13
N VAL A 157 -4.00 10.65 -6.15
CA VAL A 157 -3.32 10.67 -7.47
C VAL A 157 -3.36 12.02 -8.17
N GLY A 158 -4.42 12.81 -7.94
CA GLY A 158 -4.65 14.09 -8.61
C GLY A 158 -3.54 15.11 -8.35
N ARG A 159 -2.89 15.08 -7.18
CA ARG A 159 -1.80 16.01 -6.83
C ARG A 159 -0.57 15.76 -7.71
N SER A 160 -0.11 14.50 -7.74
CA SER A 160 1.01 14.08 -8.59
C SER A 160 0.69 14.30 -10.06
N ALA A 161 -0.51 13.91 -10.53
CA ALA A 161 -0.91 14.07 -11.92
C ALA A 161 -0.90 15.53 -12.37
N LYS A 162 -1.38 16.47 -11.52
CA LYS A 162 -1.34 17.91 -11.83
C LYS A 162 0.09 18.42 -11.98
N SER A 163 1.01 18.02 -11.10
CA SER A 163 2.43 18.38 -11.20
C SER A 163 3.06 17.81 -12.47
N THR A 164 2.81 16.54 -12.76
CA THR A 164 3.30 15.86 -13.98
C THR A 164 2.87 16.61 -15.24
N ILE A 165 1.62 17.04 -15.33
CA ILE A 165 1.13 17.78 -16.50
C ILE A 165 1.87 19.12 -16.67
N SER A 166 2.14 19.85 -15.58
CA SER A 166 2.93 21.08 -15.66
C SER A 166 4.36 20.82 -16.16
N GLU A 167 5.02 19.81 -15.61
CA GLU A 167 6.38 19.42 -16.01
C GLU A 167 6.46 18.96 -17.47
N ILE A 168 5.43 18.23 -17.95
CA ILE A 168 5.34 17.80 -19.35
C ILE A 168 5.19 19.02 -20.27
N LYS A 169 4.36 20.00 -19.90
CA LYS A 169 4.20 21.23 -20.71
C LYS A 169 5.51 21.99 -20.84
N GLU A 170 6.24 22.17 -19.74
CA GLU A 170 7.56 22.80 -19.74
C GLU A 170 8.53 22.02 -20.63
N TYR A 171 8.60 20.70 -20.48
CA TYR A 171 9.47 19.84 -21.29
C TYR A 171 9.19 19.92 -22.80
N LEU A 172 7.94 20.07 -23.19
CA LEU A 172 7.56 20.19 -24.61
C LEU A 172 7.87 21.57 -25.17
N ASN A 173 7.65 22.63 -24.38
CA ASN A 173 7.96 24.00 -24.79
C ASN A 173 9.48 24.23 -24.95
N ASP A 174 10.31 23.59 -24.11
CA ASP A 174 11.77 23.66 -24.20
C ASP A 174 12.34 22.94 -25.45
N LYS A 175 11.50 22.21 -26.19
CA LYS A 175 11.86 21.49 -27.42
C LYS A 175 11.41 22.18 -28.70
N GLU A 176 10.63 23.25 -28.61
CA GLU A 176 10.30 24.15 -29.73
C GLU A 176 11.39 25.21 -29.92
#